data_AF-A0A947RA23-F1
#
_entry.id   AF-A0A947RA23-F1
#
_cell.length_a   1.000
_cell.length_b   1.000
_cell.length_c   1.000
_cell.angle_alpha   90.00
_cell.angle_beta   90.00
_cell.angle_gamma   90.00
#
_symmetry.space_group_name_H-M   'P 1'
#
loop_
_entity.id
_entity.type
_entity.pdbx_description
1 polymer ?
#
loop_
_entity_poly.entity_id
_entity_poly.type
_entity_poly.pdbx_seq_one_letter_code
_entity_poly.pdbx_strand_id
1 'polypeptide(L)'
;MKLLTKRIRSKLPETYSTQYGKDPKVFCKFFLPMTRWTWYATEFDGEDLFFGYVVGDYPELGYFRLSELISIEGPYGLTVERDLYFNPQPLSEIKKLHE
;
A
#
# COMPACT_ATOMS: atom_id res chain seq x y z
N MET A 1 9.68 -3.13 -13.25
CA MET A 1 8.22 -3.39 -13.34
C MET A 1 7.49 -2.14 -12.86
N LYS A 2 6.32 -1.75 -13.40
CA LYS A 2 5.58 -0.58 -12.87
C LYS A 2 4.78 -0.99 -11.63
N LEU A 3 5.03 -0.32 -10.50
CA LEU A 3 4.30 -0.54 -9.25
C LEU A 3 2.80 -0.27 -9.42
N LEU A 4 2.43 0.91 -9.91
CA LEU A 4 1.03 1.27 -10.16
C LEU A 4 0.71 1.24 -11.66
N THR A 5 -0.35 0.52 -12.03
CA THR A 5 -0.86 0.48 -13.41
C THR A 5 -2.13 1.32 -13.54
N LYS A 6 -2.46 1.77 -14.77
CA LYS A 6 -3.72 2.51 -15.03
C LYS A 6 -4.96 1.79 -14.51
N ARG A 7 -4.98 0.45 -14.62
CA ARG A 7 -6.09 -0.42 -14.15
C ARG A 7 -6.25 -0.41 -12.63
N ILE A 8 -5.16 -0.23 -11.89
CA ILE A 8 -5.18 -0.20 -10.43
C ILE A 8 -5.53 1.20 -9.95
N ARG A 9 -4.93 2.22 -10.58
CA ARG A 9 -5.25 3.62 -10.34
C ARG A 9 -6.75 3.90 -10.47
N SER A 10 -7.43 3.30 -11.46
CA SER A 10 -8.88 3.46 -11.65
C SER A 10 -9.76 2.76 -10.59
N LYS A 11 -9.18 1.93 -9.71
CA LYS A 11 -9.91 1.21 -8.65
C LYS A 11 -9.70 1.82 -7.27
N LEU A 12 -8.68 2.65 -7.11
CA LEU A 12 -8.37 3.30 -5.84
C LEU A 12 -9.33 4.49 -5.66
N PRO A 13 -10.01 4.59 -4.51
CA PRO A 13 -10.75 5.78 -4.12
C PRO A 13 -9.82 6.99 -4.02
N GLU A 14 -10.35 8.18 -4.31
CA GLU A 14 -9.65 9.44 -4.04
C GLU A 14 -9.40 9.61 -2.54
N THR A 15 -8.33 10.32 -2.20
CA THR A 15 -7.98 10.63 -0.81
C THR A 15 -9.14 11.31 -0.08
N TYR A 16 -9.34 10.99 1.20
CA TYR A 16 -10.43 11.47 2.05
C TYR A 16 -11.84 10.90 1.74
N SER A 17 -12.01 10.12 0.67
CA SER A 17 -13.32 9.56 0.32
C SER A 17 -13.82 8.51 1.32
N THR A 18 -12.91 7.86 2.07
CA THR A 18 -13.25 6.83 3.05
C THR A 18 -13.08 7.29 4.50
N GLN A 19 -12.92 8.59 4.75
CA GLN A 19 -12.63 9.16 6.07
C GLN A 19 -13.65 8.85 7.18
N TYR A 20 -14.88 8.48 6.81
CA TYR A 20 -15.95 8.08 7.73
C TYR A 20 -16.16 6.55 7.81
N GLY A 21 -15.43 5.77 7.01
CA GLY A 21 -15.50 4.32 6.99
C GLY A 21 -14.68 3.71 8.12
N LYS A 22 -15.32 2.88 8.96
CA LYS A 22 -14.62 2.19 10.07
C LYS A 22 -13.68 1.08 9.62
N ASP A 23 -13.86 0.56 8.41
CA ASP A 23 -13.09 -0.56 7.86
C ASP A 23 -12.90 -0.38 6.34
N PRO A 24 -11.98 0.52 5.93
CA PRO A 24 -11.77 0.79 4.51
C PRO A 24 -11.23 -0.44 3.79
N LYS A 25 -11.57 -0.55 2.51
CA LYS A 25 -11.07 -1.63 1.66
C LYS A 25 -9.62 -1.33 1.24
N VAL A 26 -8.76 -2.33 1.36
CA VAL A 26 -7.38 -2.28 0.85
C VAL A 26 -7.38 -2.80 -0.58
N PHE A 27 -6.79 -2.05 -1.50
CA PHE A 27 -6.78 -2.37 -2.93
C PHE A 27 -5.43 -2.86 -3.44
N CYS A 28 -4.34 -2.42 -2.83
CA CYS A 28 -2.98 -2.74 -3.25
C CYS A 28 -2.12 -3.12 -2.07
N LYS A 29 -1.19 -4.03 -2.31
CA LYS A 29 -0.11 -4.38 -1.40
C LYS A 29 1.23 -4.20 -2.13
N PHE A 30 2.12 -3.45 -1.50
CA PHE A 30 3.52 -3.30 -1.88
C PHE A 30 4.39 -3.88 -0.79
N PHE A 31 5.55 -4.44 -1.12
CA PHE A 31 6.48 -4.99 -0.13
C PHE A 31 7.91 -4.81 -0.60
N LEU A 32 8.83 -4.66 0.36
CA LEU A 32 10.26 -4.64 0.07
C LEU A 32 10.84 -6.04 0.37
N PRO A 33 11.30 -6.78 -0.64
CA PRO A 33 11.86 -8.11 -0.46
C PRO A 33 12.97 -8.16 0.61
N MET A 34 13.04 -9.27 1.34
CA MET A 34 14.02 -9.49 2.42
C MET A 34 13.92 -8.52 3.61
N THR A 35 12.82 -7.78 3.73
CA THR A 35 12.55 -6.92 4.88
C THR A 35 11.14 -7.19 5.43
N ARG A 36 10.81 -6.54 6.55
CA ARG A 36 9.44 -6.56 7.12
C ARG A 36 8.52 -5.50 6.50
N TRP A 37 9.05 -4.62 5.66
CA TRP A 37 8.32 -3.48 5.15
C TRP A 37 7.26 -3.88 4.13
N THR A 38 6.01 -3.54 4.44
CA THR A 38 4.84 -3.75 3.59
C THR A 38 3.91 -2.55 3.66
N TRP A 39 3.41 -2.09 2.52
CA TRP A 39 2.47 -0.98 2.40
C TRP A 39 1.17 -1.46 1.77
N TYR A 40 0.05 -1.11 2.40
CA TYR A 40 -1.29 -1.48 1.97
C TYR A 40 -2.09 -0.22 1.64
N ALA A 41 -2.38 0.01 0.37
CA ALA A 41 -3.07 1.22 -0.06
C ALA A 41 -4.60 1.08 0.03
N THR A 42 -5.25 2.02 0.71
CA THR A 42 -6.72 2.17 0.76
C THR A 42 -7.20 3.29 -0.14
N GLU A 43 -6.44 4.37 -0.26
CA GLU A 43 -6.76 5.54 -1.08
C GLU A 43 -5.54 6.01 -1.88
N PHE A 44 -5.77 6.78 -2.93
CA PHE A 44 -4.73 7.39 -3.74
C PHE A 44 -5.23 8.72 -4.34
N ASP A 45 -4.40 9.75 -4.28
CA ASP A 45 -4.72 11.08 -4.85
C ASP A 45 -4.75 11.09 -6.39
N GLY A 46 -4.31 9.99 -7.00
CA GLY A 46 -4.17 9.84 -8.44
C GLY A 46 -2.76 10.17 -8.92
N GLU A 47 -1.95 10.94 -8.21
CA GLU A 47 -0.64 11.36 -8.68
C GLU A 47 0.50 10.62 -8.00
N ASP A 48 0.59 10.73 -6.67
CA ASP A 48 1.75 10.25 -5.91
C ASP A 48 1.41 9.81 -4.49
N LEU A 49 0.44 10.43 -3.82
CA LEU A 49 0.17 10.20 -2.41
C LEU A 49 -0.86 9.09 -2.19
N PHE A 50 -0.47 8.04 -1.49
CA PHE A 50 -1.39 7.04 -0.93
C PHE A 50 -1.74 7.38 0.51
N PHE A 51 -2.91 6.92 0.93
CA PHE A 51 -3.23 6.68 2.34
C PHE A 51 -3.44 5.19 2.55
N GLY A 52 -3.00 4.66 3.69
CA GLY A 52 -3.21 3.27 4.01
C GLY A 52 -2.40 2.76 5.20
N TYR A 53 -2.29 1.44 5.30
CA TYR A 53 -1.67 0.76 6.42
C TYR A 53 -0.24 0.35 6.07
N VAL A 54 0.71 0.73 6.92
CA VAL A 54 2.14 0.47 6.74
C VAL A 54 2.58 -0.47 7.86
N VAL A 55 3.27 -1.53 7.48
CA VAL A 55 3.86 -2.50 8.39
C VAL A 55 5.37 -2.41 8.24
N GLY A 56 6.06 -2.14 9.34
CA GLY A 56 7.51 -2.08 9.45
C GLY A 56 7.91 -2.51 10.86
N ASP A 57 8.59 -1.63 11.58
CA ASP A 57 8.90 -1.85 13.00
C ASP A 57 7.65 -1.72 13.88
N TYR A 58 6.78 -0.77 13.56
CA TYR A 58 5.49 -0.56 14.21
C TYR A 58 4.41 -0.36 13.15
N PRO A 59 3.32 -1.15 13.17
CA PRO A 59 2.26 -0.97 12.19
C PRO A 59 1.46 0.31 12.43
N GLU A 60 1.21 1.09 11.37
CA GLU A 60 0.51 2.37 11.46
C GLU A 60 -0.40 2.65 10.26
N LEU A 61 -1.38 3.53 10.45
CA LEU A 61 -2.14 4.13 9.35
C LEU A 61 -1.55 5.49 9.03
N GLY A 62 -1.18 5.71 7.78
CA GLY A 62 -0.48 6.92 7.38
C GLY A 62 -0.42 7.10 5.88
N TYR A 63 0.26 8.18 5.50
CA TYR A 63 0.50 8.53 4.11
C TYR A 63 1.87 8.03 3.65
N PHE A 64 1.98 7.62 2.39
CA PHE A 64 3.24 7.24 1.76
C PHE A 64 3.18 7.55 0.26
N ARG A 65 4.34 7.82 -0.36
CA ARG A 65 4.38 8.24 -1.77
C ARG A 65 4.80 7.11 -2.72
N LEU A 66 4.20 7.10 -3.90
CA LEU A 66 4.61 6.21 -4.99
C LEU A 66 6.06 6.47 -5.40
N SER A 67 6.44 7.75 -5.50
CA SER A 67 7.80 8.20 -5.82
C SER A 67 8.82 7.69 -4.80
N GLU A 68 8.51 7.77 -3.51
CA GLU A 68 9.32 7.21 -2.43
C GLU A 68 9.46 5.69 -2.58
N LEU A 69 8.35 4.96 -2.78
CA LEU A 69 8.38 3.50 -2.99
C LEU A 69 9.26 3.09 -4.18
N ILE A 70 9.25 3.87 -5.26
CA ILE A 70 10.08 3.62 -6.45
C ILE A 70 11.57 3.86 -6.17
N SER A 71 11.90 4.83 -5.30
CA SER A 71 13.29 5.17 -4.96
C SER A 71 13.93 4.31 -3.87
N ILE A 72 13.15 3.50 -3.15
CA ILE A 72 13.69 2.65 -2.08
C ILE A 72 14.58 1.56 -2.68
N GLU A 73 15.84 1.56 -2.24
CA GLU A 73 16.80 0.48 -2.45
C GLU A 73 16.91 -0.36 -1.18
N GLY A 74 16.49 -1.61 -1.27
CA GLY A 74 16.59 -2.59 -0.21
C GLY A 74 17.86 -3.44 -0.29
N PRO A 75 17.94 -4.47 0.56
CA PRO A 75 19.07 -5.39 0.57
C PRO A 75 19.35 -5.97 -0.82
N TYR A 76 20.63 -6.08 -1.18
CA TYR A 76 21.09 -6.65 -2.45
C TYR A 76 20.56 -5.94 -3.71
N GLY A 77 20.18 -4.66 -3.59
CA GLY A 77 19.64 -3.88 -4.71
C GLY A 77 18.21 -4.27 -5.09
N LEU A 78 17.51 -5.00 -4.24
CA LEU A 78 16.09 -5.30 -4.41
C LEU A 78 15.27 -4.05 -4.13
N THR A 79 14.28 -3.77 -4.96
CA THR A 79 13.39 -2.61 -4.82
C THR A 79 12.02 -3.05 -4.35
N VAL A 80 11.16 -2.07 -4.01
CA VAL A 80 9.77 -2.37 -3.67
C VAL A 80 9.08 -3.05 -4.85
N GLU A 81 8.27 -4.06 -4.54
CA GLU A 81 7.45 -4.79 -5.48
C GLU A 81 5.98 -4.64 -5.17
N ARG A 82 5.11 -4.83 -6.18
CA ARG A 82 3.67 -4.93 -5.99
C ARG A 82 3.25 -6.39 -6.04
N ASP A 83 2.47 -6.81 -5.06
CA ASP A 83 1.82 -8.11 -5.05
C ASP A 83 0.77 -8.20 -6.19
N LEU A 84 0.99 -9.11 -7.14
CA LEU A 84 0.11 -9.31 -8.29
C LEU A 84 -1.16 -10.10 -7.96
N TYR A 85 -1.11 -10.89 -6.88
CA TYR A 85 -2.15 -11.84 -6.49
C TYR A 85 -2.96 -11.35 -5.29
N PHE A 86 -2.62 -10.17 -4.77
CA PHE A 86 -3.38 -9.53 -3.71
C PHE A 86 -4.83 -9.26 -4.14
N ASN A 87 -5.76 -9.86 -3.41
CA ASN A 87 -7.19 -9.63 -3.59
C ASN A 87 -7.66 -8.51 -2.65
N PRO A 88 -8.37 -7.49 -3.17
CA PRO A 88 -8.88 -6.41 -2.35
C PRO A 88 -9.81 -6.89 -1.23
N GLN A 89 -9.50 -6.53 0.01
CA GLN A 89 -10.17 -7.03 1.22
C GLN A 89 -10.23 -5.93 2.31
N PRO A 90 -11.06 -6.09 3.35
CA PRO A 90 -11.15 -5.10 4.44
C PRO A 90 -9.82 -4.93 5.19
N LEU A 91 -9.56 -3.71 5.67
CA LEU A 91 -8.37 -3.41 6.46
C LEU A 91 -8.30 -4.25 7.75
N SER A 92 -9.44 -4.55 8.36
CA SER A 92 -9.54 -5.43 9.53
C SER A 92 -8.94 -6.81 9.30
N GLU A 93 -9.15 -7.41 8.12
CA GLU A 93 -8.56 -8.70 7.77
C GLU A 93 -7.05 -8.59 7.54
N ILE A 94 -6.58 -7.48 6.98
CA ILE A 94 -5.13 -7.22 6.83
C ILE A 94 -4.45 -7.10 8.18
N LYS A 95 -5.05 -6.40 9.14
CA LYS A 95 -4.46 -6.21 10.47
C LYS A 95 -4.21 -7.52 11.21
N LYS A 96 -5.13 -8.49 11.11
CA LYS A 96 -4.98 -9.84 11.68
C LYS A 96 -3.75 -10.61 11.17
N LEU A 97 -3.21 -10.22 10.01
CA LEU A 97 -2.00 -10.85 9.45
C LEU A 97 -0.70 -10.37 10.14
N HIS A 98 -0.76 -9.28 10.92
CA HIS A 98 0.38 -8.62 11.55
C HIS A 98 0.21 -8.44 13.07
N GLU A 99 -0.76 -9.13 13.66
CA GLU A 99 -0.92 -9.34 15.12
C GLU A 99 -0.08 -10.54 15.57
#